data_AF-X1S9M3-F1
#
_entry.id   AF-X1S9M3-F1
#
_cell.length_a   1.000
_cell.length_b   1.000
_cell.length_c   1.000
_cell.angle_alpha   90.00
_cell.angle_beta   90.00
_cell.angle_gamma   90.00
#
_symmetry.space_group_name_H-M   'P 1'
#
loop_
_entity.id
_entity.type
_entity.pdbx_description
1 polymer ?
#
loop_
_entity_poly.entity_id
_entity_poly.type
_entity_poly.pdbx_seq_one_letter_code
_entity_poly.pdbx_strand_id
1 'polypeptide(L)'
;MIVEGEKDVENLRRMGFTATTSPMGAGKWKASYNKYLKDKEVILIPDHDQPGYLHCQRIGQSLRGIAVKIKWLKLPGLEEKEDISDWIEKEKGNTKERLLQLIKEAPDFTLKKHEEKSGKPINPILKARTKTIVPNLIHLVGDQGRTKYLFYKNGQLLIEDYFITEDKRYSPKQNLPIKILNPNIIKRSFNLDITRLATEIDAFIKSYLEMPLDSDYLVLAMWVFHTYLIEKFNTTPILYFYGVKETGKSRAGEVLSELAFRAQRLTSLTEATLFRSVELFKPSLIIDEIKLLGKGGNQGLADLIKTTYKRGLKVSRINLNKYGEDQIEYYDTFTPLVICTTESIPDIIESRCILFIMQ
;
A
#
# COMPACT_ATOMS: atom_id res chain seq x y z
N MET A 1 28.34 -23.79 0.57
CA MET A 1 28.50 -22.38 0.93
C MET A 1 27.68 -21.54 -0.04
N ILE A 2 27.08 -20.46 0.44
CA ILE A 2 26.29 -19.54 -0.37
C ILE A 2 26.88 -18.14 -0.21
N VAL A 3 27.17 -17.54 -1.36
CA VAL A 3 27.78 -16.21 -1.56
C VAL A 3 27.00 -15.48 -2.65
N GLU A 4 27.27 -14.20 -2.88
CA GLU A 4 26.45 -13.34 -3.74
C GLU A 4 26.89 -13.37 -5.20
N GLY A 5 28.19 -13.39 -5.47
CA GLY A 5 28.74 -13.36 -6.83
C GLY A 5 29.17 -14.72 -7.38
N GLU A 6 29.17 -14.87 -8.71
CA GLU A 6 29.77 -16.04 -9.36
C GLU A 6 31.29 -16.08 -9.16
N LYS A 7 31.95 -14.92 -9.04
CA LYS A 7 33.39 -14.79 -8.74
C LYS A 7 33.73 -15.44 -7.39
N ASP A 8 32.94 -15.15 -6.37
CA ASP A 8 33.11 -15.70 -5.02
C ASP A 8 32.95 -17.22 -4.99
N VAL A 9 31.97 -17.73 -5.75
CA VAL A 9 31.76 -19.18 -5.90
C VAL A 9 33.02 -19.84 -6.46
N GLU A 10 33.62 -19.25 -7.48
CA GLU A 10 34.81 -19.82 -8.12
C GLU A 10 36.04 -19.75 -7.21
N ASN A 11 36.22 -18.64 -6.48
CA ASN A 11 37.30 -18.53 -5.49
C ASN A 11 37.17 -19.56 -4.36
N LEU A 12 35.96 -19.76 -3.83
CA LEU A 12 35.71 -20.81 -2.83
C LEU A 12 35.92 -22.22 -3.40
N ARG A 13 35.56 -22.47 -4.66
CA ARG A 13 35.82 -23.75 -5.34
C ARG A 13 37.31 -24.04 -5.51
N ARG A 14 38.11 -23.02 -5.84
CA ARG A 14 39.59 -23.14 -5.91
C ARG A 14 40.20 -23.51 -4.55
N MET A 15 39.62 -23.04 -3.45
CA MET A 15 39.98 -23.46 -2.10
C MET A 15 39.44 -24.86 -1.73
N GLY A 16 38.68 -25.49 -2.62
CA GLY A 16 38.13 -26.84 -2.47
C GLY A 16 36.82 -26.91 -1.69
N PHE A 17 36.02 -25.83 -1.67
CA PHE A 17 34.68 -25.83 -1.08
C PHE A 17 33.60 -25.99 -2.15
N THR A 18 32.49 -26.62 -1.78
CA THR A 18 31.27 -26.58 -2.59
C THR A 18 30.54 -25.26 -2.33
N ALA A 19 30.53 -24.37 -3.32
CA ALA A 19 29.85 -23.08 -3.29
C ALA A 19 28.82 -22.91 -4.42
N THR A 20 27.83 -22.06 -4.17
CA THR A 20 26.80 -21.66 -5.13
C THR A 20 26.30 -20.23 -4.84
N THR A 21 25.65 -19.61 -5.82
CA THR A 21 24.98 -18.30 -5.73
C THR A 21 23.67 -18.35 -6.52
N SER A 22 22.83 -17.32 -6.43
CA SER A 22 21.71 -17.13 -7.34
C SER A 22 22.14 -16.56 -8.70
N PRO A 23 21.53 -16.99 -9.81
CA PRO A 23 21.71 -16.35 -11.11
C PRO A 23 21.40 -14.85 -11.00
N MET A 24 22.27 -14.00 -11.55
CA MET A 24 22.20 -12.53 -11.45
C MET A 24 22.38 -11.96 -10.03
N GLY A 25 23.00 -12.73 -9.12
CA GLY A 25 23.49 -12.27 -7.83
C GLY A 25 22.42 -11.90 -6.79
N ALA A 26 22.76 -10.91 -5.96
CA ALA A 26 22.00 -10.53 -4.76
C ALA A 26 20.50 -10.28 -5.02
N GLY A 27 19.67 -10.79 -4.12
CA GLY A 27 18.22 -10.62 -4.15
C GLY A 27 17.47 -11.46 -5.19
N LYS A 28 18.15 -12.32 -5.97
CA LYS A 28 17.53 -13.15 -7.02
C LYS A 28 17.33 -14.63 -6.63
N TRP A 29 17.62 -14.99 -5.38
CA TRP A 29 17.40 -16.35 -4.87
C TRP A 29 15.91 -16.75 -4.96
N LYS A 30 15.64 -17.87 -5.63
CA LYS A 30 14.29 -18.42 -5.80
C LYS A 30 14.09 -19.62 -4.88
N ALA A 31 12.89 -19.73 -4.30
CA ALA A 31 12.55 -20.87 -3.42
C ALA A 31 12.67 -22.23 -4.12
N SER A 32 12.55 -22.29 -5.44
CA SER A 32 12.76 -23.51 -6.23
C SER A 32 14.17 -24.08 -6.13
N TYR A 33 15.16 -23.28 -5.71
CA TYR A 33 16.55 -23.70 -5.49
C TYR A 33 16.72 -24.49 -4.19
N ASN A 34 15.83 -24.28 -3.20
CA ASN A 34 16.01 -24.80 -1.86
C ASN A 34 16.02 -26.33 -1.80
N LYS A 35 15.30 -26.99 -2.70
CA LYS A 35 15.26 -28.46 -2.78
C LYS A 35 16.65 -29.10 -2.96
N TYR A 36 17.59 -28.39 -3.60
CA TYR A 36 18.96 -28.88 -3.81
C TYR A 36 19.84 -28.79 -2.55
N LEU A 37 19.36 -28.08 -1.51
CA LEU A 37 20.03 -27.88 -0.24
C LEU A 37 19.37 -28.66 0.90
N LYS A 38 18.42 -29.54 0.58
CA LYS A 38 17.76 -30.41 1.55
C LYS A 38 18.80 -31.30 2.24
N ASP A 39 18.70 -31.36 3.56
CA ASP A 39 19.53 -32.18 4.44
C ASP A 39 21.04 -31.83 4.42
N LYS A 40 21.41 -30.63 3.94
CA LYS A 40 22.79 -30.13 3.90
C LYS A 40 23.11 -29.20 5.08
N GLU A 41 24.40 -29.08 5.40
CA GLU A 41 24.93 -27.95 6.17
C GLU A 41 25.24 -26.79 5.23
N VAL A 42 24.65 -25.63 5.49
CA VAL A 42 24.73 -24.45 4.65
C VAL A 42 25.43 -23.34 5.40
N ILE A 43 26.54 -22.85 4.85
CA ILE A 43 27.26 -21.68 5.34
C ILE A 43 26.86 -20.49 4.49
N LEU A 44 26.29 -19.46 5.10
CA LEU A 44 25.95 -18.18 4.48
C LEU A 44 27.10 -17.21 4.73
N ILE A 45 27.63 -16.63 3.66
CA ILE A 45 28.64 -15.58 3.72
C ILE A 45 28.07 -14.36 2.98
N PRO A 46 27.57 -13.35 3.71
CA PRO A 46 27.11 -12.10 3.09
C PRO A 46 28.28 -11.22 2.69
N ASP A 47 28.05 -10.39 1.67
CA ASP A 47 28.91 -9.24 1.39
C ASP A 47 28.80 -8.25 2.57
N HIS A 48 29.84 -7.44 2.78
CA HIS A 48 29.90 -6.49 3.89
C HIS A 48 29.08 -5.21 3.61
N ASP A 49 27.83 -5.36 3.23
CA ASP A 49 26.90 -4.26 3.03
C ASP A 49 25.45 -4.64 3.37
N GLN A 50 24.58 -3.63 3.45
CA GLN A 50 23.19 -3.84 3.83
C GLN A 50 22.41 -4.74 2.85
N PRO A 51 22.51 -4.57 1.52
CA PRO A 51 21.91 -5.50 0.56
C PRO A 51 22.33 -6.96 0.76
N GLY A 52 23.61 -7.21 1.01
CA GLY A 52 24.16 -8.54 1.13
C GLY A 52 23.77 -9.27 2.39
N TYR A 53 23.79 -8.54 3.53
CA TYR A 53 23.20 -9.04 4.78
C TYR A 53 21.71 -9.41 4.60
N LEU A 54 20.93 -8.55 3.95
CA LEU A 54 19.51 -8.84 3.70
C LEU A 54 19.32 -10.03 2.75
N HIS A 55 20.21 -10.21 1.78
CA HIS A 55 20.18 -11.31 0.85
C HIS A 55 20.42 -12.65 1.56
N CYS A 56 21.54 -12.79 2.27
CA CYS A 56 21.84 -13.99 3.04
C CYS A 56 20.78 -14.28 4.10
N GLN A 57 20.24 -13.26 4.76
CA GLN A 57 19.17 -13.43 5.75
C GLN A 57 17.91 -14.06 5.12
N ARG A 58 17.53 -13.63 3.91
CA ARG A 58 16.40 -14.21 3.16
C ARG A 58 16.66 -15.66 2.77
N ILE A 59 17.88 -15.97 2.32
CA ILE A 59 18.27 -17.34 1.97
C ILE A 59 18.20 -18.24 3.21
N GLY A 60 18.84 -17.83 4.31
CA GLY A 60 18.82 -18.56 5.57
C GLY A 60 17.41 -18.80 6.11
N GLN A 61 16.51 -17.81 5.98
CA GLN A 61 15.10 -17.99 6.32
C GLN A 61 14.43 -19.04 5.42
N SER A 62 14.68 -19.00 4.12
CA SER A 62 14.04 -19.89 3.15
C SER A 62 14.49 -21.35 3.25
N LEU A 63 15.67 -21.60 3.83
CA LEU A 63 16.26 -22.92 4.01
C LEU A 63 15.92 -23.58 5.36
N ARG A 64 15.17 -22.89 6.24
CA ARG A 64 14.72 -23.47 7.51
C ARG A 64 13.82 -24.66 7.28
N GLY A 65 14.09 -25.75 7.99
CA GLY A 65 13.37 -27.02 7.84
C GLY A 65 13.68 -27.75 6.52
N ILE A 66 14.64 -27.24 5.74
CA ILE A 66 15.13 -27.86 4.51
C ILE A 66 16.58 -28.28 4.71
N ALA A 67 17.46 -27.34 5.04
CA ALA A 67 18.83 -27.64 5.43
C ALA A 67 18.87 -28.21 6.87
N VAL A 68 19.78 -29.15 7.12
CA VAL A 68 20.00 -29.74 8.46
C VAL A 68 20.61 -28.71 9.41
N LYS A 69 21.51 -27.88 8.88
CA LYS A 69 22.20 -26.84 9.66
C LYS A 69 22.47 -25.64 8.78
N ILE A 70 22.32 -24.45 9.35
CA ILE A 70 22.63 -23.20 8.67
C ILE A 70 23.53 -22.41 9.60
N LYS A 71 24.69 -21.95 9.12
CA LYS A 71 25.58 -21.07 9.86
C LYS A 71 25.69 -19.72 9.20
N TRP A 72 25.89 -18.69 10.02
CA TRP A 72 26.12 -17.33 9.58
C TRP A 72 27.59 -16.98 9.77
N LEU A 73 28.34 -16.89 8.67
CA LEU A 73 29.76 -16.57 8.72
C LEU A 73 29.96 -15.10 8.34
N LYS A 74 30.28 -14.27 9.33
CA LYS A 74 30.76 -12.90 9.12
C LYS A 74 32.29 -12.93 9.05
N LEU A 75 32.85 -12.50 7.93
CA LEU A 75 34.30 -12.44 7.75
C LEU A 75 34.89 -11.22 8.51
N PRO A 76 35.99 -11.38 9.24
CA PRO A 76 36.65 -10.28 9.94
C PRO A 76 37.48 -9.44 8.97
N GLY A 77 37.63 -8.14 9.25
CA GLY A 77 38.54 -7.24 8.52
C GLY A 77 38.03 -6.72 7.17
N LEU A 78 36.75 -6.96 6.85
CA LEU A 78 36.12 -6.39 5.66
C LEU A 78 35.70 -4.93 5.86
N GLU A 79 35.96 -4.10 4.86
CA GLU A 79 35.43 -2.75 4.68
C GLU A 79 34.03 -2.78 4.04
N GLU A 80 33.34 -1.64 4.01
CA GLU A 80 32.00 -1.55 3.42
C GLU A 80 32.01 -1.95 1.93
N LYS A 81 31.10 -2.86 1.56
CA LYS A 81 30.96 -3.46 0.21
C LYS A 81 32.06 -4.44 -0.22
N GLU A 82 32.96 -4.83 0.67
CA GLU A 82 33.89 -5.92 0.39
C GLU A 82 33.22 -7.30 0.57
N ASP A 83 33.72 -8.31 -0.16
CA ASP A 83 33.19 -9.67 -0.21
C ASP A 83 34.23 -10.74 0.23
N ILE A 84 33.93 -12.02 0.01
CA ILE A 84 34.87 -13.12 0.32
C ILE A 84 36.09 -13.13 -0.61
N SER A 85 35.94 -12.69 -1.85
CA SER A 85 37.07 -12.57 -2.78
C SER A 85 38.06 -11.53 -2.28
N ASP A 86 37.57 -10.38 -1.83
CA ASP A 86 38.40 -9.34 -1.21
C ASP A 86 39.07 -9.85 0.06
N TRP A 87 38.32 -10.57 0.91
CA TRP A 87 38.89 -11.20 2.10
C TRP A 87 40.05 -12.13 1.78
N ILE A 88 39.93 -12.98 0.75
CA ILE A 88 41.01 -13.91 0.34
C ILE A 88 42.26 -13.14 -0.13
N GLU A 89 42.08 -12.02 -0.82
CA GLU A 89 43.19 -11.24 -1.39
C GLU A 89 43.90 -10.35 -0.34
N LYS A 90 43.19 -9.92 0.71
CA LYS A 90 43.67 -8.92 1.69
C LYS A 90 44.85 -9.38 2.54
N GLU A 91 44.91 -10.66 2.92
CA GLU A 91 46.01 -11.21 3.72
C GLU A 91 46.43 -12.59 3.22
N LYS A 92 47.75 -12.82 3.02
CA LYS A 92 48.29 -14.15 2.67
C LYS A 92 47.94 -15.25 3.69
N GLY A 93 47.55 -14.87 4.92
CA GLY A 93 47.09 -15.77 5.98
C GLY A 93 45.63 -16.20 5.88
N ASN A 94 44.84 -15.67 4.93
CA ASN A 94 43.44 -16.06 4.71
C ASN A 94 43.32 -17.36 3.91
N THR A 95 43.89 -18.42 4.48
CA THR A 95 43.94 -19.76 3.87
C THR A 95 42.64 -20.54 4.08
N LYS A 96 42.55 -21.70 3.42
CA LYS A 96 41.47 -22.67 3.60
C LYS A 96 41.29 -23.09 5.05
N GLU A 97 42.41 -23.30 5.75
CA GLU A 97 42.44 -23.73 7.15
C GLU A 97 41.84 -22.65 8.05
N ARG A 98 42.21 -21.38 7.82
CA ARG A 98 41.63 -20.23 8.55
C ARG A 98 40.13 -20.12 8.29
N LEU A 99 39.69 -20.26 7.04
CA LEU A 99 38.26 -20.21 6.71
C LEU A 99 37.48 -21.36 7.35
N LEU A 100 38.03 -22.58 7.40
CA LEU A 100 37.44 -23.71 8.11
C LEU A 100 37.31 -23.46 9.62
N GLN A 101 38.32 -22.82 10.24
CA GLN A 101 38.25 -22.43 11.65
C GLN A 101 37.12 -21.43 11.88
N LEU A 102 37.04 -20.38 11.06
CA LEU A 102 35.96 -19.39 11.15
C LEU A 102 34.58 -20.04 10.95
N ILE A 103 34.44 -21.01 10.05
CA ILE A 103 33.19 -21.77 9.87
C ILE A 103 32.84 -22.60 11.11
N LYS A 104 33.82 -23.21 11.78
CA LYS A 104 33.58 -23.98 13.01
C LYS A 104 33.07 -23.07 14.13
N GLU A 105 33.69 -21.91 14.29
CA GLU A 105 33.35 -20.90 15.30
C GLU A 105 32.10 -20.08 14.93
N ALA A 106 31.72 -20.05 13.65
CA ALA A 106 30.57 -19.31 13.18
C ALA A 106 29.28 -19.78 13.89
N PRO A 107 28.48 -18.84 14.41
CA PRO A 107 27.23 -19.16 15.08
C PRO A 107 26.26 -19.81 14.11
N ASP A 108 25.42 -20.69 14.66
CA ASP A 108 24.24 -21.16 13.94
C ASP A 108 23.38 -19.95 13.55
N PHE A 109 22.80 -19.99 12.37
CA PHE A 109 21.93 -18.94 11.86
C PHE A 109 20.68 -18.86 12.75
N THR A 110 20.74 -17.93 13.68
CA THR A 110 19.63 -17.60 14.56
C THR A 110 18.93 -16.35 14.03
N LEU A 111 17.60 -16.37 14.03
CA LEU A 111 16.85 -15.12 13.94
C LEU A 111 16.89 -14.54 15.35
N LYS A 112 17.39 -13.31 15.52
CA LYS A 112 17.32 -12.63 16.81
C LYS A 112 15.86 -12.57 17.27
N LYS A 113 15.54 -13.37 18.30
CA LYS A 113 14.33 -13.24 19.12
C LYS A 113 14.58 -12.11 20.12
N HIS A 114 13.60 -11.24 20.31
CA HIS A 114 13.48 -10.50 21.58
C HIS A 114 12.65 -11.39 22.53
N GLU A 115 13.25 -11.84 23.63
CA GLU A 115 12.60 -12.49 24.79
C GLU A 115 12.24 -11.39 25.83
N GLU A 116 11.26 -11.47 26.75
CA GLU A 116 10.08 -12.32 27.02
C GLU A 116 9.28 -11.61 28.16
N LYS A 117 7.95 -11.79 28.23
CA LYS A 117 7.26 -12.28 29.44
C LYS A 117 5.86 -12.85 29.12
N SER A 118 5.82 -14.19 29.18
CA SER A 118 4.73 -15.15 29.48
C SER A 118 3.37 -15.13 28.74
N GLY A 119 3.10 -16.20 27.95
CA GLY A 119 1.79 -16.89 28.00
C GLY A 119 1.04 -17.27 26.69
N LYS A 120 1.58 -18.21 25.88
CA LYS A 120 0.96 -19.01 24.75
C LYS A 120 0.79 -18.36 23.34
N PRO A 121 0.90 -19.15 22.23
CA PRO A 121 1.84 -18.85 21.12
C PRO A 121 1.22 -18.65 19.72
N ILE A 122 1.90 -17.91 18.81
CA ILE A 122 2.03 -18.08 17.32
C ILE A 122 3.08 -17.06 16.73
N ASN A 123 4.07 -17.55 15.96
CA ASN A 123 4.99 -16.95 14.92
C ASN A 123 5.64 -15.53 15.03
N PRO A 124 6.99 -15.34 14.87
CA PRO A 124 7.62 -14.01 14.95
C PRO A 124 8.04 -13.32 13.63
N ILE A 125 7.95 -13.92 12.43
CA ILE A 125 8.12 -13.14 11.16
C ILE A 125 6.77 -12.88 10.54
N LEU A 126 6.32 -11.65 10.73
CA LEU A 126 5.16 -11.09 10.07
C LEU A 126 5.40 -11.02 8.57
N LYS A 127 4.58 -11.71 7.77
CA LYS A 127 4.64 -11.62 6.30
C LYS A 127 4.38 -10.17 5.88
N ALA A 128 5.38 -9.52 5.29
CA ALA A 128 5.24 -8.18 4.77
C ALA A 128 4.22 -8.15 3.62
N ARG A 129 3.23 -7.27 3.74
CA ARG A 129 2.16 -7.09 2.76
C ARG A 129 1.90 -5.61 2.59
N THR A 130 1.35 -5.24 1.45
CA THR A 130 0.81 -3.90 1.24
C THR A 130 -0.68 -3.95 1.51
N LYS A 131 -1.18 -3.07 2.39
CA LYS A 131 -2.61 -2.90 2.61
C LYS A 131 -2.88 -1.47 3.04
N THR A 132 -3.59 -0.71 2.23
CA THR A 132 -3.83 0.71 2.53
C THR A 132 -4.83 0.87 3.66
N ILE A 133 -5.92 0.09 3.65
CA ILE A 133 -6.96 0.15 4.69
C ILE A 133 -6.75 -0.96 5.71
N VAL A 134 -6.52 -0.57 6.95
CA VAL A 134 -6.35 -1.46 8.09
C VAL A 134 -7.35 -1.08 9.20
N PRO A 135 -7.69 -2.00 10.12
CA PRO A 135 -8.56 -1.69 11.25
C PRO A 135 -8.11 -0.43 12.02
N ASN A 136 -9.07 0.39 12.45
CA ASN A 136 -8.87 1.62 13.22
C ASN A 136 -8.03 2.71 12.53
N LEU A 137 -7.76 2.56 11.22
CA LEU A 137 -7.07 3.59 10.45
C LEU A 137 -7.90 4.87 10.39
N ILE A 138 -7.35 5.98 10.88
CA ILE A 138 -7.94 7.30 10.71
C ILE A 138 -7.64 7.79 9.29
N HIS A 139 -6.36 7.95 8.96
CA HIS A 139 -5.92 8.42 7.64
C HIS A 139 -4.49 7.95 7.33
N LEU A 140 -3.98 8.34 6.17
CA LEU A 140 -2.57 8.24 5.81
C LEU A 140 -1.87 9.60 5.96
N VAL A 141 -0.60 9.55 6.35
CA VAL A 141 0.27 10.71 6.55
C VAL A 141 1.54 10.55 5.73
N GLY A 142 2.01 11.64 5.13
CA GLY A 142 3.22 11.70 4.33
C GLY A 142 4.35 12.26 5.18
N ASP A 143 5.30 11.41 5.57
CA ASP A 143 6.38 11.77 6.45
C ASP A 143 7.71 11.25 5.87
N GLN A 144 8.69 12.15 5.73
CA GLN A 144 10.01 11.85 5.16
C GLN A 144 9.94 11.14 3.79
N GLY A 145 9.03 11.58 2.91
CA GLY A 145 8.87 11.02 1.57
C GLY A 145 8.20 9.63 1.52
N ARG A 146 7.63 9.17 2.65
CA ARG A 146 6.89 7.90 2.72
C ARG A 146 5.48 8.12 3.24
N THR A 147 4.54 7.34 2.72
CA THR A 147 3.19 7.22 3.26
C THR A 147 3.22 6.28 4.46
N LYS A 148 2.65 6.72 5.58
CA LYS A 148 2.52 6.02 6.87
C LYS A 148 1.05 6.00 7.31
N TYR A 149 0.70 5.16 8.28
CA TYR A 149 -0.64 5.14 8.87
C TYR A 149 -0.77 6.21 9.97
N LEU A 150 -1.98 6.75 10.10
CA LEU A 150 -2.40 7.58 11.23
C LEU A 150 -3.45 6.83 12.03
N PHE A 151 -3.16 6.60 13.30
CA PHE A 151 -4.06 5.97 14.26
C PHE A 151 -4.42 6.95 15.38
N TYR A 152 -5.52 6.66 16.06
CA TYR A 152 -5.83 7.26 17.35
C TYR A 152 -5.76 6.16 18.42
N LYS A 153 -4.80 6.26 19.34
CA LYS A 153 -4.58 5.28 20.43
C LYS A 153 -4.31 6.03 21.73
N ASN A 154 -4.88 5.55 22.83
CA ASN A 154 -4.65 6.11 24.17
C ASN A 154 -4.85 7.63 24.25
N GLY A 155 -5.87 8.14 23.56
CA GLY A 155 -6.20 9.57 23.56
C GLY A 155 -5.36 10.45 22.62
N GLN A 156 -4.42 9.88 21.85
CA GLN A 156 -3.47 10.62 21.02
C GLN A 156 -3.40 10.10 19.58
N LEU A 157 -3.01 10.99 18.66
CA LEU A 157 -2.70 10.62 17.27
C LEU A 157 -1.29 10.08 17.17
N LEU A 158 -1.15 8.94 16.51
CA LEU A 158 0.13 8.27 16.29
C LEU A 158 0.33 8.00 14.81
N ILE A 159 1.53 8.30 14.33
CA ILE A 159 1.98 7.96 12.99
C ILE A 159 2.79 6.68 13.08
N GLU A 160 2.38 5.64 12.35
CA GLU A 160 3.05 4.34 12.36
C GLU A 160 3.39 3.91 10.94
N ASP A 161 4.62 3.44 10.73
CA ASP A 161 5.05 2.89 9.43
C ASP A 161 4.30 1.60 9.06
N TYR A 162 3.85 0.85 10.07
CA TYR A 162 3.32 -0.48 9.91
C TYR A 162 2.08 -0.73 10.76
N PHE A 163 1.19 -1.56 10.23
CA PHE A 163 0.10 -2.18 10.98
C PHE A 163 0.39 -3.67 11.11
N ILE A 164 0.34 -4.18 12.34
CA ILE A 164 0.78 -5.53 12.67
C ILE A 164 -0.44 -6.37 13.11
N THR A 165 -0.60 -7.54 12.50
CA THR A 165 -1.50 -8.61 12.97
C THR A 165 -0.66 -9.77 13.51
N GLU A 166 -1.27 -10.87 13.95
CA GLU A 166 -0.55 -12.05 14.47
C GLU A 166 0.46 -12.63 13.46
N ASP A 167 0.16 -12.59 12.16
CA ASP A 167 0.96 -13.25 11.10
C ASP A 167 1.52 -12.31 10.02
N LYS A 168 1.12 -11.04 9.99
CA LYS A 168 1.42 -10.11 8.89
C LYS A 168 1.78 -8.71 9.36
N ARG A 169 2.65 -8.08 8.57
CA ARG A 169 3.03 -6.68 8.71
C ARG A 169 2.57 -5.97 7.46
N TYR A 170 1.66 -5.03 7.63
CA TYR A 170 1.14 -4.24 6.54
C TYR A 170 1.85 -2.89 6.49
N SER A 171 2.24 -2.46 5.30
CA SER A 171 2.59 -1.08 5.00
C SER A 171 1.57 -0.49 4.04
N PRO A 172 1.30 0.83 4.08
CA PRO A 172 0.37 1.44 3.15
C PRO A 172 0.97 1.44 1.74
N LYS A 173 0.10 1.41 0.73
CA LYS A 173 0.51 1.65 -0.66
C LYS A 173 1.10 3.07 -0.74
N GLN A 174 2.23 3.19 -1.42
CA GLN A 174 2.89 4.48 -1.67
C GLN A 174 2.29 5.12 -2.94
N ASN A 175 2.42 6.44 -3.06
CA ASN A 175 1.99 7.22 -4.24
C ASN A 175 0.50 7.02 -4.60
N LEU A 176 -0.37 7.11 -3.59
CA LEU A 176 -1.81 7.05 -3.79
C LEU A 176 -2.35 8.37 -4.37
N PRO A 177 -3.33 8.32 -5.28
CA PRO A 177 -3.93 9.52 -5.89
C PRO A 177 -4.98 10.18 -4.97
N ILE A 178 -4.64 10.34 -3.69
CA ILE A 178 -5.49 11.00 -2.69
C ILE A 178 -4.68 12.02 -1.92
N LYS A 179 -5.35 12.98 -1.31
CA LYS A 179 -4.72 13.94 -0.41
C LYS A 179 -4.13 13.22 0.80
N ILE A 180 -2.81 13.27 0.95
CA ILE A 180 -2.09 12.69 2.10
C ILE A 180 -1.89 13.79 3.16
N LEU A 181 -2.14 13.48 4.43
CA LEU A 181 -2.04 14.46 5.50
C LEU A 181 -0.57 14.78 5.85
N ASN A 182 -0.34 16.00 6.31
CA ASN A 182 0.94 16.42 6.86
C ASN A 182 1.13 15.87 8.29
N PRO A 183 2.37 15.49 8.70
CA PRO A 183 2.64 14.91 10.02
C PRO A 183 2.32 15.85 11.19
N ASN A 184 2.22 17.16 10.97
CA ASN A 184 1.76 18.10 12.00
C ASN A 184 0.33 17.85 12.47
N ILE A 185 -0.43 16.97 11.81
CA ILE A 185 -1.77 16.54 12.27
C ILE A 185 -1.77 16.03 13.71
N ILE A 186 -0.66 15.43 14.18
CA ILE A 186 -0.54 14.93 15.56
C ILE A 186 -0.62 16.03 16.62
N LYS A 187 -0.39 17.29 16.24
CA LYS A 187 -0.42 18.46 17.12
C LYS A 187 -1.79 19.11 17.20
N ARG A 188 -2.78 18.64 16.42
CA ARG A 188 -4.12 19.25 16.40
C ARG A 188 -4.87 18.94 17.70
N SER A 189 -5.49 19.98 18.25
CA SER A 189 -6.45 19.84 19.35
C SER A 189 -7.73 19.17 18.86
N PHE A 190 -8.31 18.35 19.73
CA PHE A 190 -9.61 17.68 19.52
C PHE A 190 -10.80 18.46 20.08
N ASN A 191 -10.59 19.70 20.54
CA ASN A 191 -11.69 20.55 20.95
C ASN A 191 -12.48 20.98 19.70
N LEU A 192 -13.53 20.20 19.40
CA LEU A 192 -14.34 20.30 18.19
C LEU A 192 -15.70 20.91 18.51
N ASP A 193 -15.94 22.09 17.96
CA ASP A 193 -17.29 22.64 17.83
C ASP A 193 -17.81 22.28 16.43
N ILE A 194 -18.73 21.33 16.37
CA ILE A 194 -19.28 20.81 15.11
C ILE A 194 -20.08 21.88 14.38
N THR A 195 -20.83 22.71 15.11
CA THR A 195 -21.62 23.79 14.53
C THR A 195 -20.70 24.80 13.86
N ARG A 196 -19.65 25.23 14.58
CA ARG A 196 -18.64 26.12 14.02
C ARG A 196 -17.94 25.52 12.81
N LEU A 197 -17.55 24.24 12.87
CA LEU A 197 -16.91 23.56 11.75
C LEU A 197 -17.82 23.52 10.51
N ALA A 198 -19.11 23.27 10.70
CA ALA A 198 -20.08 23.30 9.59
C ALA A 198 -20.17 24.70 8.96
N THR A 199 -20.19 25.75 9.76
CA THR A 199 -20.17 27.14 9.28
C THR A 199 -18.86 27.50 8.57
N GLU A 200 -17.71 27.02 9.06
CA GLU A 200 -16.41 27.24 8.43
C GLU A 200 -16.32 26.53 7.07
N ILE A 201 -16.86 25.32 6.94
CA ILE A 201 -16.96 24.59 5.67
C ILE A 201 -17.89 25.33 4.70
N ASP A 202 -19.08 25.74 5.14
CA ASP A 202 -20.03 26.51 4.34
C ASP A 202 -19.40 27.80 3.79
N ALA A 203 -18.73 28.58 4.66
CA ALA A 203 -18.05 29.81 4.28
C ALA A 203 -16.88 29.56 3.30
N PHE A 204 -16.11 28.48 3.49
CA PHE A 204 -15.05 28.11 2.56
C PHE A 204 -15.62 27.78 1.18
N ILE A 205 -16.70 27.00 1.11
CA ILE A 205 -17.34 26.67 -0.17
C ILE A 205 -17.86 27.94 -0.86
N LYS A 206 -18.55 28.82 -0.12
CA LYS A 206 -19.05 30.12 -0.64
C LYS A 206 -17.95 31.02 -1.19
N SER A 207 -16.73 30.97 -0.62
CA SER A 207 -15.62 31.79 -1.11
C SER A 207 -15.07 31.37 -2.49
N TYR A 208 -15.45 30.18 -2.98
CA TYR A 208 -14.94 29.64 -4.24
C TYR A 208 -16.03 29.16 -5.22
N LEU A 209 -17.28 29.02 -4.77
CA LEU A 209 -18.41 28.55 -5.56
C LEU A 209 -19.61 29.46 -5.38
N GLU A 210 -20.19 29.84 -6.51
CA GLU A 210 -21.54 30.38 -6.59
C GLU A 210 -22.49 29.22 -6.89
N MET A 211 -23.41 28.94 -5.96
CA MET A 211 -24.39 27.87 -6.09
C MET A 211 -25.74 28.43 -6.52
N PRO A 212 -26.56 27.67 -7.26
CA PRO A 212 -27.87 28.12 -7.70
C PRO A 212 -28.82 28.51 -6.56
N LEU A 213 -28.74 27.79 -5.44
CA LEU A 213 -29.54 28.04 -4.24
C LEU A 213 -28.65 28.17 -3.01
N ASP A 214 -29.00 29.07 -2.10
CA ASP A 214 -28.30 29.22 -0.80
C ASP A 214 -28.33 27.94 0.04
N SER A 215 -29.37 27.13 -0.10
CA SER A 215 -29.48 25.83 0.59
C SER A 215 -28.45 24.81 0.11
N ASP A 216 -27.90 24.96 -1.10
CA ASP A 216 -26.97 23.99 -1.67
C ASP A 216 -25.66 23.95 -0.89
N TYR A 217 -25.22 25.08 -0.35
CA TYR A 217 -24.02 25.14 0.49
C TYR A 217 -24.12 24.24 1.72
N LEU A 218 -25.29 24.21 2.36
CA LEU A 218 -25.57 23.30 3.47
C LEU A 218 -25.52 21.84 3.01
N VAL A 219 -26.09 21.52 1.85
CA VAL A 219 -26.06 20.15 1.28
C VAL A 219 -24.61 19.71 1.03
N LEU A 220 -23.78 20.58 0.47
CA LEU A 220 -22.36 20.31 0.22
C LEU A 220 -21.58 20.14 1.53
N ALA A 221 -21.81 21.00 2.52
CA ALA A 221 -21.19 20.87 3.84
C ALA A 221 -21.57 19.54 4.51
N MET A 222 -22.86 19.16 4.47
CA MET A 222 -23.33 17.88 5.00
C MET A 222 -22.74 16.69 4.23
N TRP A 223 -22.58 16.80 2.91
CA TRP A 223 -21.92 15.78 2.11
C TRP A 223 -20.45 15.64 2.50
N VAL A 224 -19.73 16.74 2.77
CA VAL A 224 -18.36 16.68 3.30
C VAL A 224 -18.33 15.89 4.60
N PHE A 225 -19.16 16.21 5.61
CA PHE A 225 -19.24 15.41 6.85
C PHE A 225 -19.57 13.94 6.58
N HIS A 226 -20.51 13.68 5.67
CA HIS A 226 -20.90 12.33 5.27
C HIS A 226 -19.72 11.53 4.74
N THR A 227 -18.79 12.12 3.98
CA THR A 227 -17.58 11.41 3.51
C THR A 227 -16.69 10.92 4.64
N TYR A 228 -16.56 11.69 5.73
CA TYR A 228 -15.81 11.29 6.94
C TYR A 228 -16.54 10.24 7.77
N LEU A 229 -17.87 10.19 7.65
CA LEU A 229 -18.73 9.29 8.42
C LEU A 229 -19.29 8.13 7.58
N ILE A 230 -18.77 7.92 6.37
CA ILE A 230 -19.33 7.00 5.37
C ILE A 230 -19.50 5.57 5.88
N GLU A 231 -18.67 5.13 6.83
CA GLU A 231 -18.77 3.81 7.47
C GLU A 231 -20.06 3.61 8.27
N LYS A 232 -20.74 4.70 8.67
CA LYS A 232 -22.02 4.69 9.38
C LYS A 232 -23.24 4.63 8.46
N PHE A 233 -23.05 4.76 7.15
CA PHE A 233 -24.15 4.82 6.17
C PHE A 233 -24.18 3.59 5.27
N ASN A 234 -25.39 3.14 4.93
CA ASN A 234 -25.61 2.07 3.95
C ASN A 234 -25.84 2.59 2.53
N THR A 235 -26.13 3.89 2.40
CA THR A 235 -26.37 4.57 1.13
C THR A 235 -25.64 5.91 1.09
N THR A 236 -25.29 6.37 -0.10
CA THR A 236 -24.69 7.68 -0.35
C THR A 236 -25.32 8.30 -1.58
N PRO A 237 -25.76 9.57 -1.54
CA PRO A 237 -26.20 10.26 -2.75
C PRO A 237 -25.00 10.52 -3.67
N ILE A 238 -25.26 10.52 -4.97
CA ILE A 238 -24.32 11.00 -5.98
C ILE A 238 -24.57 12.51 -6.14
N LEU A 239 -23.56 13.35 -5.97
CA LEU A 239 -23.71 14.76 -6.30
C LEU A 239 -23.47 14.94 -7.80
N TYR A 240 -24.43 15.50 -8.52
CA TYR A 240 -24.39 15.64 -9.96
C TYR A 240 -24.41 17.12 -10.34
N PHE A 241 -23.26 17.67 -10.71
CA PHE A 241 -23.12 19.04 -11.17
C PHE A 241 -23.24 19.08 -12.70
N TYR A 242 -24.37 19.60 -13.17
CA TYR A 242 -24.74 19.68 -14.58
C TYR A 242 -24.82 21.14 -15.04
N GLY A 243 -24.43 21.44 -16.28
CA GLY A 243 -24.46 22.80 -16.82
C GLY A 243 -23.56 22.98 -18.04
N VAL A 244 -23.75 24.09 -18.78
CA VAL A 244 -22.94 24.41 -19.97
C VAL A 244 -21.47 24.66 -19.62
N LYS A 245 -20.57 24.74 -20.61
CA LYS A 245 -19.13 24.98 -20.32
C LYS A 245 -18.95 26.25 -19.48
N GLU A 246 -17.92 26.25 -18.64
CA GLU A 246 -17.49 27.41 -17.83
C GLU A 246 -18.43 27.84 -16.68
N THR A 247 -19.42 27.04 -16.31
CA THR A 247 -20.33 27.32 -15.17
C THR A 247 -19.85 26.82 -13.81
N GLY A 248 -18.55 26.74 -13.56
CA GLY A 248 -18.03 26.37 -12.21
C GLY A 248 -18.18 24.89 -11.77
N LYS A 249 -18.68 23.97 -12.60
CA LYS A 249 -18.79 22.53 -12.26
C LYS A 249 -17.46 21.89 -11.84
N SER A 250 -16.42 22.03 -12.66
CA SER A 250 -15.09 21.50 -12.37
C SER A 250 -14.52 22.15 -11.11
N ARG A 251 -14.83 23.44 -10.89
CA ARG A 251 -14.50 24.16 -9.66
C ARG A 251 -15.20 23.56 -8.44
N ALA A 252 -16.46 23.15 -8.56
CA ALA A 252 -17.16 22.46 -7.48
C ALA A 252 -16.48 21.14 -7.10
N GLY A 253 -16.06 20.37 -8.11
CA GLY A 253 -15.22 19.19 -7.92
C GLY A 253 -13.90 19.49 -7.21
N GLU A 254 -13.22 20.58 -7.56
CA GLU A 254 -11.97 21.02 -6.91
C GLU A 254 -12.17 21.34 -5.43
N VAL A 255 -13.14 22.19 -5.12
CA VAL A 255 -13.43 22.61 -3.75
C VAL A 255 -13.79 21.41 -2.88
N LEU A 256 -14.66 20.51 -3.38
CA LEU A 256 -15.00 19.29 -2.67
C LEU A 256 -13.80 18.35 -2.53
N SER A 257 -12.88 18.32 -3.51
CA SER A 257 -11.67 17.49 -3.41
C SER A 257 -10.70 17.93 -2.32
N GLU A 258 -10.71 19.22 -1.98
CA GLU A 258 -9.89 19.75 -0.89
C GLU A 258 -10.44 19.42 0.50
N LEU A 259 -11.76 19.24 0.59
CA LEU A 259 -12.51 19.05 1.84
C LEU A 259 -12.88 17.60 2.14
N ALA A 260 -13.16 16.78 1.13
CA ALA A 260 -13.72 15.45 1.31
C ALA A 260 -12.69 14.42 1.82
N PHE A 261 -13.18 13.45 2.59
CA PHE A 261 -12.36 12.38 3.12
C PHE A 261 -11.79 11.51 1.99
N ARG A 262 -10.45 11.39 1.96
CA ARG A 262 -9.69 10.61 0.95
C ARG A 262 -10.16 10.91 -0.47
N ALA A 263 -10.38 12.19 -0.78
CA ALA A 263 -10.81 12.60 -2.11
C ALA A 263 -9.83 12.14 -3.19
N GLN A 264 -10.38 11.56 -4.26
CA GLN A 264 -9.67 11.24 -5.48
C GLN A 264 -10.39 11.93 -6.64
N ARG A 265 -9.76 12.96 -7.20
CA ARG A 265 -10.25 13.64 -8.41
C ARG A 265 -9.69 12.96 -9.67
N LEU A 266 -10.55 12.70 -10.64
CA LEU A 266 -10.22 12.04 -11.90
C LEU A 266 -10.85 12.81 -13.06
N THR A 267 -10.08 13.04 -14.13
CA THR A 267 -10.58 13.63 -15.39
C THR A 267 -11.04 12.58 -16.40
N SER A 268 -10.64 11.33 -16.19
CA SER A 268 -11.12 10.19 -16.95
C SER A 268 -11.26 9.01 -16.02
N LEU A 269 -12.34 8.24 -16.21
CA LEU A 269 -12.62 7.08 -15.40
C LEU A 269 -12.86 5.87 -16.29
N THR A 270 -12.14 4.78 -16.00
CA THR A 270 -12.46 3.45 -16.54
C THR A 270 -13.16 2.64 -15.46
N GLU A 271 -13.91 1.62 -15.85
CA GLU A 271 -14.52 0.68 -14.91
C GLU A 271 -13.48 0.07 -13.95
N ALA A 272 -12.33 -0.33 -14.51
CA ALA A 272 -11.23 -0.91 -13.75
C ALA A 272 -10.63 0.05 -12.73
N THR A 273 -10.52 1.33 -13.09
CA THR A 273 -10.05 2.36 -12.15
C THR A 273 -11.04 2.53 -11.00
N LEU A 274 -12.36 2.57 -11.26
CA LEU A 274 -13.37 2.78 -10.23
C LEU A 274 -13.30 1.67 -9.17
N PHE A 275 -13.52 0.41 -9.56
CA PHE A 275 -13.65 -0.65 -8.56
C PHE A 275 -12.34 -0.95 -7.83
N ARG A 276 -11.18 -0.81 -8.50
CA ARG A 276 -9.86 -1.00 -7.87
C ARG A 276 -9.54 0.11 -6.88
N SER A 277 -9.84 1.36 -7.21
CA SER A 277 -9.66 2.48 -6.28
C SER A 277 -10.51 2.31 -5.04
N VAL A 278 -11.80 1.99 -5.22
CA VAL A 278 -12.74 1.78 -4.12
C VAL A 278 -12.28 0.68 -3.19
N GLU A 279 -11.91 -0.48 -3.73
CA GLU A 279 -11.43 -1.59 -2.92
C GLU A 279 -10.10 -1.27 -2.21
N LEU A 280 -9.18 -0.60 -2.90
CA LEU A 280 -7.83 -0.40 -2.38
C LEU A 280 -7.80 0.63 -1.24
N PHE A 281 -8.53 1.74 -1.33
CA PHE A 281 -8.42 2.85 -0.37
C PHE A 281 -9.72 3.56 0.01
N LYS A 282 -10.88 3.09 -0.45
CA LYS A 282 -12.21 3.63 -0.12
C LYS A 282 -12.27 5.17 -0.23
N PRO A 283 -11.98 5.76 -1.40
CA PRO A 283 -11.99 7.20 -1.58
C PRO A 283 -13.40 7.78 -1.56
N SER A 284 -13.46 9.11 -1.55
CA SER A 284 -14.57 9.87 -2.14
C SER A 284 -14.18 10.22 -3.57
N LEU A 285 -14.90 9.70 -4.55
CA LEU A 285 -14.57 9.90 -5.96
C LEU A 285 -15.17 11.21 -6.47
N ILE A 286 -14.37 11.95 -7.23
CA ILE A 286 -14.79 13.18 -7.90
C ILE A 286 -14.38 13.03 -9.36
N ILE A 287 -15.36 12.97 -10.24
CA ILE A 287 -15.14 12.75 -11.67
C ILE A 287 -15.47 14.02 -12.42
N ASP A 288 -14.48 14.51 -13.16
CA ASP A 288 -14.65 15.60 -14.12
C ASP A 288 -14.78 15.01 -15.54
N GLU A 289 -15.56 15.67 -16.39
CA GLU A 289 -15.63 15.40 -17.83
C GLU A 289 -15.99 13.96 -18.23
N ILE A 290 -16.96 13.35 -17.55
CA ILE A 290 -17.46 12.01 -17.92
C ILE A 290 -18.60 12.07 -18.93
N LYS A 291 -18.50 11.23 -19.96
CA LYS A 291 -19.57 10.98 -20.93
C LYS A 291 -20.22 9.62 -20.69
N LEU A 292 -21.43 9.61 -20.12
CA LEU A 292 -22.17 8.38 -19.80
C LEU A 292 -23.14 7.96 -20.90
N LEU A 293 -23.59 8.89 -21.74
CA LEU A 293 -24.64 8.66 -22.74
C LEU A 293 -24.18 8.97 -24.17
N GLY A 294 -24.96 8.50 -25.14
CA GLY A 294 -24.80 8.84 -26.55
C GLY A 294 -23.57 8.24 -27.23
N LYS A 295 -23.23 8.77 -28.41
CA LYS A 295 -22.09 8.29 -29.20
C LYS A 295 -20.77 8.55 -28.46
N GLY A 296 -20.06 7.46 -28.13
CA GLY A 296 -18.84 7.48 -27.31
C GLY A 296 -19.09 7.45 -25.79
N GLY A 297 -20.34 7.31 -25.34
CA GLY A 297 -20.68 7.09 -23.94
C GLY A 297 -20.34 5.67 -23.48
N ASN A 298 -19.96 5.52 -22.21
CA ASN A 298 -19.58 4.23 -21.64
C ASN A 298 -20.73 3.63 -20.80
N GLN A 299 -21.53 2.76 -21.43
CA GLN A 299 -22.67 2.11 -20.78
C GLN A 299 -22.25 1.23 -19.59
N GLY A 300 -21.13 0.50 -19.71
CA GLY A 300 -20.64 -0.34 -18.62
C GLY A 300 -20.18 0.48 -17.41
N LEU A 301 -19.67 1.69 -17.63
CA LEU A 301 -19.38 2.65 -16.57
C LEU A 301 -20.65 3.23 -15.94
N ALA A 302 -21.69 3.52 -16.73
CA ALA A 302 -22.99 3.94 -16.20
C ALA A 302 -23.60 2.85 -15.30
N ASP A 303 -23.53 1.59 -15.71
CA ASP A 303 -23.99 0.45 -14.92
C ASP A 303 -23.18 0.28 -13.63
N LEU A 304 -21.87 0.51 -13.70
CA LEU A 304 -21.00 0.49 -12.52
C LEU A 304 -21.33 1.62 -11.54
N ILE A 305 -21.58 2.85 -12.02
CA ILE A 305 -21.93 4.00 -11.18
C ILE A 305 -23.22 3.72 -10.38
N LYS A 306 -24.19 2.99 -10.94
CA LYS A 306 -25.40 2.62 -10.20
C LYS A 306 -25.14 1.75 -8.97
N THR A 307 -23.98 1.10 -8.89
CA THR A 307 -23.64 0.22 -7.77
C THR A 307 -22.98 0.97 -6.62
N THR A 308 -22.49 2.20 -6.86
CA THR A 308 -21.72 2.96 -5.86
C THR A 308 -22.55 3.52 -4.71
N TYR A 309 -23.84 3.78 -4.94
CA TYR A 309 -24.72 4.46 -3.98
C TYR A 309 -25.14 3.58 -2.79
N LYS A 310 -25.02 2.25 -2.85
CA LYS A 310 -25.57 1.33 -1.82
C LYS A 310 -24.62 0.18 -1.49
N ARG A 311 -24.43 -0.06 -0.19
CA ARG A 311 -23.58 -1.16 0.30
C ARG A 311 -24.10 -2.53 -0.13
N GLY A 312 -23.17 -3.45 -0.34
CA GLY A 312 -23.45 -4.85 -0.68
C GLY A 312 -23.64 -5.09 -2.19
N LEU A 313 -23.78 -4.04 -2.99
CA LEU A 313 -23.72 -4.15 -4.45
C LEU A 313 -22.27 -4.43 -4.85
N LYS A 314 -22.06 -5.50 -5.60
CA LYS A 314 -20.74 -5.92 -6.08
C LYS A 314 -20.75 -6.10 -7.58
N VAL A 315 -19.60 -5.91 -8.20
CA VAL A 315 -19.40 -6.20 -9.62
C VAL A 315 -18.43 -7.36 -9.81
N SER A 316 -18.79 -8.30 -10.69
CA SER A 316 -17.94 -9.44 -11.02
C SER A 316 -16.98 -9.09 -12.16
N ARG A 317 -15.73 -9.52 -12.07
CA ARG A 317 -14.77 -9.49 -13.17
C ARG A 317 -14.05 -10.83 -13.27
N ILE A 318 -13.70 -11.22 -14.49
CA ILE A 318 -12.89 -12.40 -14.75
C ILE A 318 -11.43 -11.93 -14.81
N ASN A 319 -10.60 -12.50 -13.94
CA ASN A 319 -9.15 -12.31 -13.92
C ASN A 319 -8.45 -13.67 -14.00
N LEU A 320 -7.21 -13.70 -14.45
CA LEU A 320 -6.41 -14.92 -14.46
C LEU A 320 -5.78 -15.15 -13.07
N ASN A 321 -5.91 -16.36 -12.54
CA ASN A 321 -5.25 -16.75 -11.30
C ASN A 321 -3.73 -16.98 -11.52
N LYS A 322 -3.00 -17.32 -10.45
CA LYS A 322 -1.55 -17.61 -10.49
C LYS A 322 -1.15 -18.81 -11.38
N TYR A 323 -2.11 -19.59 -11.84
CA TYR A 323 -1.95 -20.73 -12.73
C TYR A 323 -2.43 -20.44 -14.16
N GLY A 324 -2.92 -19.22 -14.43
CA GLY A 324 -3.43 -18.82 -15.74
C GLY A 324 -4.85 -19.30 -16.03
N GLU A 325 -5.63 -19.67 -15.00
CA GLU A 325 -7.03 -20.08 -15.15
C GLU A 325 -7.97 -18.91 -14.81
N ASP A 326 -9.13 -18.89 -15.46
CA ASP A 326 -10.17 -17.90 -15.19
C ASP A 326 -10.66 -17.98 -13.74
N GLN A 327 -10.66 -16.85 -13.06
CA GLN A 327 -11.15 -16.66 -11.71
C GLN A 327 -12.12 -15.48 -11.68
N ILE A 328 -13.35 -15.74 -11.20
CA ILE A 328 -14.34 -14.70 -10.97
C ILE A 328 -14.05 -14.02 -9.64
N GLU A 329 -13.83 -12.72 -9.68
CA GLU A 329 -13.64 -11.86 -8.51
C GLU A 329 -14.78 -10.85 -8.39
N TYR A 330 -15.21 -10.58 -7.16
CA TYR A 330 -16.28 -9.63 -6.87
C TYR A 330 -15.73 -8.42 -6.13
N TYR A 331 -15.94 -7.24 -6.71
CA TYR A 331 -15.43 -5.98 -6.19
C TYR A 331 -16.55 -5.16 -5.55
N ASP A 332 -16.28 -4.60 -4.37
CA ASP A 332 -17.13 -3.58 -3.74
C ASP A 332 -16.90 -2.23 -4.46
N THR A 333 -17.99 -1.50 -4.66
CA THR A 333 -18.01 -0.24 -5.39
C THR A 333 -18.61 0.90 -4.57
N PHE A 334 -19.03 0.63 -3.32
CA PHE A 334 -19.65 1.64 -2.47
C PHE A 334 -18.70 2.80 -2.15
N THR A 335 -19.01 4.00 -2.64
CA THR A 335 -18.17 5.20 -2.48
C THR A 335 -19.00 6.47 -2.64
N PRO A 336 -18.75 7.54 -1.85
CA PRO A 336 -19.27 8.86 -2.14
C PRO A 336 -18.79 9.31 -3.51
N LEU A 337 -19.69 9.85 -4.33
CA LEU A 337 -19.41 10.16 -5.72
C LEU A 337 -19.90 11.56 -6.07
N VAL A 338 -19.03 12.33 -6.70
CA VAL A 338 -19.34 13.59 -7.37
C VAL A 338 -19.09 13.42 -8.87
N ILE A 339 -20.03 13.88 -9.69
CA ILE A 339 -19.91 13.93 -11.15
C ILE A 339 -20.06 15.38 -11.58
N CYS A 340 -19.05 15.90 -12.27
CA CYS A 340 -19.06 17.21 -12.91
C CYS A 340 -19.07 17.00 -14.42
N THR A 341 -20.16 17.39 -15.09
CA THR A 341 -20.30 17.11 -16.53
C THR A 341 -21.24 18.08 -17.24
N THR A 342 -21.09 18.17 -18.56
CA THR A 342 -22.01 18.88 -19.45
C THR A 342 -23.14 17.98 -19.96
N GLU A 343 -23.11 16.69 -19.65
CA GLU A 343 -24.12 15.72 -20.06
C GLU A 343 -25.32 15.74 -19.09
N SER A 344 -26.53 15.64 -19.61
CA SER A 344 -27.72 15.52 -18.77
C SER A 344 -27.66 14.23 -17.94
N ILE A 345 -28.29 14.28 -16.77
CA ILE A 345 -28.34 13.13 -15.88
C ILE A 345 -29.00 11.91 -16.57
N PRO A 346 -28.39 10.71 -16.51
CA PRO A 346 -29.04 9.50 -16.99
C PRO A 346 -30.14 9.02 -16.05
N ASP A 347 -31.32 8.66 -16.60
CA ASP A 347 -32.49 8.09 -15.88
C ASP A 347 -32.09 6.96 -14.91
N ILE A 348 -31.10 6.20 -15.37
CA ILE A 348 -30.54 5.02 -14.73
C ILE A 348 -29.94 5.30 -13.34
N ILE A 349 -29.48 6.53 -13.11
CA ILE A 349 -28.91 6.98 -11.83
C ILE A 349 -29.67 8.17 -11.22
N GLU A 350 -30.63 8.76 -11.93
CA GLU A 350 -31.36 9.98 -11.52
C GLU A 350 -31.88 9.92 -10.08
N SER A 351 -32.61 8.85 -9.73
CA SER A 351 -33.16 8.63 -8.38
C SER A 351 -32.12 8.46 -7.26
N ARG A 352 -30.83 8.43 -7.59
CA ARG A 352 -29.70 8.27 -6.65
C ARG A 352 -28.88 9.54 -6.54
N CYS A 353 -29.25 10.59 -7.28
CA CYS A 353 -28.48 11.81 -7.39
C CYS A 353 -29.15 12.99 -6.67
N ILE A 354 -28.33 13.92 -6.20
CA ILE A 354 -28.73 15.30 -5.93
C ILE A 354 -28.18 16.12 -7.09
N LEU A 355 -29.08 16.71 -7.87
CA LEU A 355 -28.76 17.46 -9.08
C LEU A 355 -28.55 18.95 -8.76
N PHE A 356 -27.41 19.49 -9.18
CA PHE A 356 -27.10 20.91 -9.16
C PHE A 356 -26.99 21.41 -10.61
N ILE A 357 -27.91 22.29 -11.00
CA ILE A 357 -27.92 22.89 -12.34
C ILE A 357 -27.13 24.19 -12.28
N MET A 358 -25.86 24.12 -12.64
CA MET A 358 -24.91 25.21 -12.65
C MET A 358 -25.11 26.09 -13.87
N GLN A 359 -25.30 27.39 -13.65
CA GLN A 359 -25.59 28.39 -14.69
C GLN A 359 -24.44 29.35 -14.94
#